data_AF-A0A917R0D6-F1
#
_entry.id   AF-A0A917R0D6-F1
#
_cell.length_a   1.000
_cell.length_b   1.000
_cell.length_c   1.000
_cell.angle_alpha   90.00
_cell.angle_beta   90.00
_cell.angle_gamma   90.00
#
_symmetry.space_group_name_H-M   'P 1'
#
loop_
_entity.id
_entity.type
_entity.pdbx_description
1 polymer ?
#
loop_
_entity_poly.entity_id
_entity_poly.type
_entity_poly.pdbx_seq_one_letter_code
_entity_poly.pdbx_strand_id
1 'polypeptide(L)'
;MSYSPKLAAALSGATLRQLAHWRQAGAGHGPVLVPEISSGRPILYSFRDVIALRTFVKLRNDVSLQKIRRALDTLRDDLHEREHLSAYRLVADGSTIYLVERDRATDLVHQRAHLVIHELVDVLRPFYRDGRHIPDLLRPREHVTVDPGVRGGVPVIEGTRIPYDEVAALLRDGVPADRISDYYPNVTASAAIDAADFAAYVDSYEPSWEPREAASG
;
A
#
# COMPACT_ATOMS: atom_id res chain seq x y z
N MET A 1 -9.61 9.86 -7.73
CA MET A 1 -8.81 8.82 -8.41
C MET A 1 -8.32 7.85 -7.35
N SER A 2 -8.06 6.60 -7.71
CA SER A 2 -8.01 5.46 -6.78
C SER A 2 -6.96 4.44 -7.19
N TYR A 3 -6.59 3.58 -6.25
CA TYR A 3 -5.56 2.58 -6.43
C TYR A 3 -6.21 1.25 -6.82
N SER A 4 -5.74 0.67 -7.92
CA SER A 4 -6.07 -0.71 -8.29
C SER A 4 -5.50 -1.68 -7.25
N PRO A 5 -6.00 -2.92 -7.13
CA PRO A 5 -5.44 -3.91 -6.21
C PRO A 5 -3.95 -4.17 -6.45
N LYS A 6 -3.49 -4.11 -7.71
CA LYS A 6 -2.07 -4.28 -8.08
C LYS A 6 -1.21 -3.12 -7.60
N LEU A 7 -1.64 -1.89 -7.83
CA LEU A 7 -0.92 -0.70 -7.36
C LEU A 7 -0.92 -0.61 -5.82
N ALA A 8 -2.04 -0.91 -5.17
CA ALA A 8 -2.14 -0.96 -3.72
C ALA A 8 -1.22 -2.05 -3.12
N ALA A 9 -1.13 -3.22 -3.75
CA ALA A 9 -0.18 -4.28 -3.39
C ALA A 9 1.27 -3.79 -3.53
N ALA A 10 1.60 -3.19 -4.67
CA ALA A 10 2.94 -2.70 -4.99
C ALA A 10 3.46 -1.60 -4.05
N LEU A 11 2.59 -0.67 -3.66
CA LEU A 11 2.95 0.44 -2.78
C LEU A 11 2.84 0.11 -1.28
N SER A 12 2.08 -0.92 -0.88
CA SER A 12 2.02 -1.36 0.52
C SER A 12 3.00 -2.49 0.88
N GLY A 13 3.46 -3.25 -0.12
CA GLY A 13 4.22 -4.49 0.08
C GLY A 13 3.36 -5.73 0.34
N ALA A 14 2.03 -5.61 0.33
CA ALA A 14 1.13 -6.75 0.45
C ALA A 14 1.01 -7.51 -0.88
N THR A 15 0.82 -8.83 -0.82
CA THR A 15 0.44 -9.63 -2.01
C THR A 15 -1.05 -9.45 -2.35
N LEU A 16 -1.43 -9.65 -3.62
CA LEU A 16 -2.84 -9.66 -4.05
C LEU A 16 -3.70 -10.64 -3.23
N ARG A 17 -3.13 -11.77 -2.81
CA ARG A 17 -3.79 -12.75 -1.94
C ARG A 17 -3.99 -12.24 -0.50
N GLN A 18 -3.01 -11.54 0.07
CA GLN A 18 -3.17 -10.87 1.36
C GLN A 18 -4.25 -9.79 1.28
N LEU A 19 -4.24 -8.94 0.25
CA LEU A 19 -5.30 -7.96 0.02
C LEU A 19 -6.69 -8.62 -0.06
N ALA A 20 -6.81 -9.72 -0.81
CA ALA A 20 -8.07 -10.45 -0.90
C ALA A 20 -8.54 -11.05 0.43
N HIS A 21 -7.62 -11.59 1.23
CA HIS A 21 -7.92 -12.17 2.54
C HIS A 21 -8.22 -11.11 3.61
N TRP A 22 -7.53 -9.96 3.60
CA TRP A 22 -7.69 -8.88 4.58
C TRP A 22 -9.00 -8.10 4.43
N ARG A 23 -9.59 -8.09 3.22
CA ARG A 23 -10.95 -7.59 2.98
C ARG A 23 -12.06 -8.49 3.54
N GLN A 24 -11.74 -9.69 4.03
CA GLN A 24 -12.72 -10.64 4.54
C GLN A 24 -12.64 -10.76 6.07
N ALA A 25 -13.81 -10.93 6.70
CA ALA A 25 -13.91 -11.44 8.06
C ALA A 25 -13.27 -12.84 8.15
N GLY A 26 -12.80 -13.24 9.34
CA GLY A 26 -12.13 -14.52 9.50
C GLY A 26 -11.74 -14.82 10.94
N ALA A 27 -11.86 -16.10 11.32
CA ALA A 27 -11.57 -16.60 12.67
C ALA A 27 -12.31 -15.84 13.80
N GLY A 28 -13.57 -15.44 13.56
CA GLY A 28 -14.39 -14.70 14.52
C GLY A 28 -14.23 -13.17 14.46
N HIS A 29 -13.21 -12.67 13.77
CA HIS A 29 -12.89 -11.24 13.70
C HIS A 29 -13.43 -10.56 12.43
N GLY A 30 -13.63 -9.25 12.51
CA GLY A 30 -13.96 -8.41 11.35
C GLY A 30 -12.85 -8.36 10.28
N PRO A 31 -13.12 -7.78 9.10
CA PRO A 31 -12.07 -7.53 8.10
C PRO A 31 -10.99 -6.61 8.66
N VAL A 32 -9.75 -6.87 8.24
CA VAL A 32 -8.58 -6.05 8.61
C VAL A 32 -8.73 -4.65 8.00
N LEU A 33 -9.10 -4.59 6.72
CA LEU A 33 -9.38 -3.35 6.01
C LEU A 33 -10.53 -3.55 5.02
N VAL A 34 -11.49 -2.61 5.02
CA VAL A 34 -12.52 -2.48 3.98
C VAL A 34 -12.13 -1.28 3.12
N PRO A 35 -11.97 -1.41 1.78
CA PRO A 35 -11.52 -0.31 0.94
C PRO A 35 -12.50 0.87 0.97
N GLU A 36 -11.99 2.09 1.12
CA GLU A 36 -12.81 3.31 1.23
C GLU A 36 -13.51 3.68 -0.10
N ILE A 37 -12.90 3.36 -1.25
CA ILE A 37 -13.42 3.80 -2.57
C ILE A 37 -14.40 2.78 -3.17
N SER A 38 -14.03 1.49 -3.20
CA SER A 38 -14.93 0.43 -3.64
C SER A 38 -14.52 -0.92 -3.05
N SER A 39 -15.41 -1.49 -2.24
CA SER A 39 -15.32 -2.86 -1.72
C SER A 39 -15.95 -3.90 -2.66
N GLY A 40 -16.77 -3.46 -3.63
CA GLY A 40 -17.36 -4.28 -4.70
C GLY A 40 -16.43 -4.46 -5.89
N ARG A 41 -16.94 -4.95 -7.04
CA ARG A 41 -16.17 -5.00 -8.30
C ARG A 41 -16.48 -3.75 -9.16
N PRO A 42 -15.47 -3.02 -9.68
CA PRO A 42 -14.03 -3.18 -9.43
C PRO A 42 -13.65 -2.76 -8.00
N ILE A 43 -12.69 -3.47 -7.40
CA ILE A 43 -12.19 -3.18 -6.06
C ILE A 43 -11.19 -2.03 -6.17
N LEU A 44 -11.39 -0.97 -5.39
CA LEU A 44 -10.60 0.26 -5.46
C LEU A 44 -10.26 0.75 -4.05
N TYR A 45 -9.00 1.11 -3.85
CA TYR A 45 -8.46 1.60 -2.59
C TYR A 45 -8.20 3.12 -2.65
N SER A 46 -8.17 3.78 -1.49
CA SER A 46 -7.71 5.17 -1.31
C SER A 46 -6.21 5.23 -0.98
N PHE A 47 -5.65 6.45 -0.87
CA PHE A 47 -4.29 6.63 -0.33
C PHE A 47 -4.21 6.22 1.14
N ARG A 48 -5.28 6.49 1.92
CA ARG A 48 -5.36 6.13 3.34
C ARG A 48 -5.36 4.61 3.50
N ASP A 49 -6.10 3.89 2.65
CA ASP A 49 -6.06 2.44 2.57
C ASP A 49 -4.63 1.92 2.36
N VAL A 50 -3.87 2.51 1.41
CA VAL A 50 -2.48 2.11 1.13
C VAL A 50 -1.57 2.32 2.34
N ILE A 51 -1.70 3.43 3.07
CA ILE A 51 -1.00 3.63 4.34
C ILE A 51 -1.35 2.53 5.35
N ALA A 52 -2.65 2.26 5.57
CA ALA A 52 -3.09 1.23 6.51
C ALA A 52 -2.57 -0.17 6.13
N LEU A 53 -2.64 -0.54 4.85
CA LEU A 53 -2.07 -1.78 4.31
C LEU A 53 -0.56 -1.86 4.59
N ARG A 54 0.18 -0.78 4.36
CA ARG A 54 1.63 -0.71 4.58
C ARG A 54 1.99 -0.84 6.06
N THR A 55 1.20 -0.25 6.96
CA THR A 55 1.28 -0.50 8.42
C THR A 55 1.07 -1.99 8.73
N PHE A 56 0.03 -2.63 8.18
CA PHE A 56 -0.21 -4.06 8.44
C PHE A 56 0.90 -4.96 7.87
N VAL A 57 1.47 -4.64 6.72
CA VAL A 57 2.62 -5.38 6.16
C VAL A 57 3.83 -5.28 7.08
N LYS A 58 4.13 -4.09 7.63
CA LYS A 58 5.20 -3.92 8.61
C LYS A 58 4.93 -4.70 9.91
N LEU A 59 3.75 -4.55 10.51
CA LEU A 59 3.35 -5.33 11.70
C LEU A 59 3.44 -6.85 11.47
N ARG A 60 3.16 -7.33 10.25
CA ARG A 60 3.28 -8.76 9.88
C ARG A 60 4.72 -9.28 9.78
N ASN A 61 5.74 -8.44 9.96
CA ASN A 61 7.11 -8.90 10.22
C ASN A 61 7.20 -9.50 11.63
N ASP A 62 6.57 -8.85 12.61
CA ASP A 62 6.82 -9.10 14.04
C ASP A 62 5.67 -9.88 14.71
N VAL A 63 4.42 -9.73 14.25
CA VAL A 63 3.23 -10.31 14.90
C VAL A 63 2.30 -11.09 13.96
N SER A 64 1.55 -12.04 14.53
CA SER A 64 0.60 -12.88 13.80
C SER A 64 -0.61 -12.09 13.27
N LEU A 65 -1.22 -12.56 12.17
CA LEU A 65 -2.42 -11.92 11.64
C LEU A 65 -3.61 -11.97 12.62
N GLN A 66 -3.67 -13.00 13.48
CA GLN A 66 -4.67 -13.07 14.56
C GLN A 66 -4.42 -12.00 15.64
N LYS A 67 -3.17 -11.72 16.01
CA LYS A 67 -2.86 -10.60 16.92
C LYS A 67 -3.28 -9.26 16.31
N ILE A 68 -3.05 -9.04 15.01
CA ILE A 68 -3.52 -7.83 14.30
C ILE A 68 -5.05 -7.75 14.30
N ARG A 69 -5.75 -8.83 13.94
CA ARG A 69 -7.23 -8.85 13.96
C ARG A 69 -7.78 -8.54 15.36
N ARG A 70 -7.26 -9.18 16.42
CA ARG A 70 -7.62 -8.89 17.81
C ARG A 70 -7.36 -7.43 18.21
N ALA A 71 -6.20 -6.87 17.83
CA ALA A 71 -5.89 -5.47 18.13
C ALA A 71 -6.83 -4.49 17.42
N LEU A 72 -7.27 -4.80 16.20
CA LEU A 72 -8.25 -4.01 15.46
C LEU A 72 -9.65 -4.11 16.05
N ASP A 73 -10.04 -5.26 16.58
CA ASP A 73 -11.31 -5.41 17.30
C ASP A 73 -11.26 -4.62 18.62
N THR A 74 -10.21 -4.73 19.44
CA THR A 74 -10.06 -3.90 20.65
C THR A 74 -10.05 -2.40 20.35
N LEU A 75 -9.43 -1.98 19.26
CA LEU A 75 -9.47 -0.57 18.82
C LEU A 75 -10.91 -0.11 18.51
N ARG A 76 -11.69 -0.90 17.76
CA ARG A 76 -13.06 -0.56 17.32
C ARG A 76 -14.12 -0.72 18.40
N ASP A 77 -14.02 -1.80 19.16
CA ASP A 77 -15.08 -2.31 20.02
C ASP A 77 -14.85 -1.93 21.49
N ASP A 78 -13.61 -2.00 22.00
CA ASP A 78 -13.28 -1.66 23.39
C ASP A 78 -12.95 -0.16 23.56
N LEU A 79 -12.16 0.41 22.64
CA LEU A 79 -11.75 1.83 22.67
C LEU A 79 -12.69 2.75 21.88
N HIS A 80 -13.61 2.19 21.10
CA HIS A 80 -14.57 2.93 20.25
C HIS A 80 -13.94 3.86 19.21
N GLU A 81 -12.71 3.56 18.78
CA GLU A 81 -11.95 4.35 17.82
C GLU A 81 -12.44 4.07 16.38
N ARG A 82 -13.09 5.08 15.77
CA ARG A 82 -13.86 4.94 14.51
C ARG A 82 -13.29 5.68 13.30
N GLU A 83 -12.20 6.42 13.47
CA GLU A 83 -11.44 6.94 12.33
C GLU A 83 -10.84 5.83 11.47
N HIS A 84 -10.42 6.19 10.26
CA HIS A 84 -9.74 5.29 9.34
C HIS A 84 -8.39 4.85 9.92
N LEU A 85 -7.97 3.61 9.65
CA LEU A 85 -6.81 2.96 10.26
C LEU A 85 -5.46 3.64 9.96
N SER A 86 -5.42 4.55 8.99
CA SER A 86 -4.27 5.41 8.68
C SER A 86 -4.08 6.58 9.63
N ALA A 87 -5.08 6.92 10.45
CA ALA A 87 -5.00 7.98 11.46
C ALA A 87 -4.26 7.51 12.73
N TYR A 88 -4.34 6.20 13.02
CA TYR A 88 -3.71 5.60 14.18
C TYR A 88 -2.28 5.21 13.93
N ARG A 89 -1.46 5.35 14.97
CA ARG A 89 -0.07 4.92 14.97
C ARG A 89 0.06 3.56 15.65
N LEU A 90 0.12 2.51 14.84
CA LEU A 90 0.27 1.14 15.33
C LEU A 90 1.74 0.69 15.26
N VAL A 91 2.27 0.17 16.36
CA VAL A 91 3.66 -0.31 16.49
C VAL A 91 3.68 -1.70 17.12
N ALA A 92 4.60 -2.58 16.73
CA ALA A 92 4.81 -3.88 17.37
C ALA A 92 6.23 -4.00 17.95
N ASP A 93 6.38 -4.84 18.96
CA ASP A 93 7.66 -5.23 19.59
C ASP A 93 7.95 -6.74 19.42
N GLY A 94 7.19 -7.43 18.57
CA GLY A 94 7.16 -8.89 18.42
C GLY A 94 6.28 -9.62 19.45
N SER A 95 6.03 -9.01 20.60
CA SER A 95 5.18 -9.57 21.65
C SER A 95 3.73 -9.11 21.52
N THR A 96 3.48 -7.85 21.21
CA THR A 96 2.15 -7.24 21.12
C THR A 96 2.07 -6.13 20.06
N ILE A 97 0.94 -5.43 20.00
CA ILE A 97 0.70 -4.25 19.15
C ILE A 97 0.24 -3.11 20.07
N TYR A 98 0.83 -1.94 19.90
CA TYR A 98 0.51 -0.72 20.63
C TYR A 98 -0.14 0.32 19.73
N LEU A 99 -1.19 0.98 20.21
CA LEU A 99 -1.62 2.29 19.73
C LEU A 99 -0.75 3.35 20.39
N VAL A 100 -0.12 4.24 19.62
CA VAL A 100 0.75 5.30 20.14
C VAL A 100 0.13 6.68 19.92
N GLU A 101 -0.05 7.43 20.99
CA GLU A 101 -0.67 8.76 21.00
C GLU A 101 0.24 9.75 21.72
N ARG A 102 0.85 10.70 20.99
CA ARG A 102 1.78 11.72 21.51
C ARG A 102 2.90 11.15 22.41
N ASP A 103 2.67 11.08 23.72
CA ASP A 103 3.56 10.65 24.79
C ASP A 103 3.19 9.29 25.43
N ARG A 104 2.14 8.61 24.94
CA ARG A 104 1.57 7.38 25.50
C ARG A 104 1.54 6.26 24.48
N ALA A 105 1.60 5.01 24.95
CA ALA A 105 1.22 3.86 24.17
C ALA A 105 0.36 2.86 24.96
N THR A 106 -0.67 2.34 24.29
CA THR A 106 -1.71 1.46 24.82
C THR A 106 -1.63 0.11 24.12
N ASP A 107 -1.40 -0.97 24.87
CA ASP A 107 -1.36 -2.34 24.33
C ASP A 107 -2.76 -2.80 23.87
N LEU A 108 -2.91 -3.02 22.58
CA LEU A 108 -4.18 -3.40 21.94
C LEU A 108 -4.47 -4.92 22.00
N VAL A 109 -3.54 -5.76 22.46
CA VAL A 109 -3.73 -7.22 22.53
C VAL A 109 -3.96 -7.68 23.96
N HIS A 110 -3.17 -7.17 24.92
CA HIS A 110 -3.23 -7.53 26.34
C HIS A 110 -3.80 -6.45 27.26
N GLN A 111 -4.10 -5.25 26.74
CA GLN A 111 -4.72 -4.14 27.49
C GLN A 111 -3.92 -3.73 28.74
N ARG A 112 -2.59 -3.77 28.66
CA ARG A 112 -1.65 -3.31 29.70
C ARG A 112 -1.00 -1.98 29.29
N ALA A 113 -0.81 -1.08 30.26
CA ALA A 113 -0.32 0.27 29.97
C ALA A 113 1.21 0.41 30.04
N HIS A 114 1.73 1.33 29.22
CA HIS A 114 3.07 1.94 29.19
C HIS A 114 4.15 1.25 28.34
N LEU A 115 4.38 1.85 27.17
CA LEU A 115 5.67 1.99 26.51
C LEU A 115 5.67 3.35 25.76
N VAL A 116 6.85 3.87 25.38
CA VAL A 116 6.97 5.08 24.55
C VAL A 116 7.87 4.72 23.37
N ILE A 117 7.37 4.88 22.13
CA ILE A 117 8.09 4.46 20.93
C ILE A 117 7.99 5.53 19.83
N HIS A 118 9.05 5.74 19.05
CA HIS A 118 9.16 6.61 17.86
C HIS A 118 9.24 5.76 16.58
N GLU A 119 8.70 6.11 15.41
CA GLU A 119 7.86 7.26 15.01
C GLU A 119 6.72 6.78 14.07
N LEU A 120 6.00 7.64 13.34
CA LEU A 120 5.05 7.21 12.26
C LEU A 120 5.73 7.27 10.88
N VAL A 121 6.76 8.10 10.75
CA VAL A 121 7.53 8.35 9.51
C VAL A 121 8.09 7.08 8.88
N ASP A 122 8.40 6.05 9.69
CA ASP A 122 8.92 4.78 9.18
C ASP A 122 7.95 4.12 8.18
N VAL A 123 6.63 4.17 8.38
CA VAL A 123 5.68 3.50 7.49
C VAL A 123 5.80 3.99 6.04
N LEU A 124 6.11 5.27 5.82
CA LEU A 124 6.22 5.84 4.47
C LEU A 124 7.54 5.47 3.75
N ARG A 125 8.64 5.34 4.52
CA ARG A 125 10.00 5.10 4.00
C ARG A 125 10.16 3.71 3.35
N PRO A 126 11.13 3.51 2.43
CA PRO A 126 11.42 2.21 1.84
C PRO A 126 11.72 1.15 2.90
N PHE A 127 11.38 -0.11 2.62
CA PHE A 127 11.70 -1.25 3.48
C PHE A 127 11.74 -2.56 2.70
N TYR A 128 12.30 -3.61 3.28
CA TYR A 128 12.30 -4.95 2.68
C TYR A 128 11.21 -5.83 3.29
N ARG A 129 10.54 -6.63 2.45
CA ARG A 129 9.54 -7.62 2.86
C ARG A 129 9.73 -8.88 2.02
N ASP A 130 9.96 -10.02 2.68
CA ASP A 130 10.15 -11.33 2.03
C ASP A 130 11.15 -11.30 0.85
N GLY A 131 12.26 -10.57 1.01
CA GLY A 131 13.30 -10.36 -0.01
C GLY A 131 13.01 -9.29 -1.07
N ARG A 132 11.78 -8.78 -1.17
CA ARG A 132 11.40 -7.70 -2.09
C ARG A 132 11.65 -6.33 -1.46
N HIS A 133 12.26 -5.41 -2.23
CA HIS A 133 12.35 -4.00 -1.86
C HIS A 133 11.02 -3.29 -2.12
N ILE A 134 10.41 -2.75 -1.08
CA ILE A 134 9.21 -1.93 -1.15
C ILE A 134 9.67 -0.46 -1.20
N PRO A 135 9.36 0.31 -2.26
CA PRO A 135 9.88 1.66 -2.46
C PRO A 135 9.29 2.66 -1.47
N ASP A 136 9.81 3.89 -1.42
CA ASP A 136 9.19 4.99 -0.66
C ASP A 136 7.76 5.22 -1.17
N LEU A 137 6.82 5.50 -0.26
CA LEU A 137 5.42 5.69 -0.63
C LEU A 137 5.17 7.02 -1.34
N LEU A 138 5.90 8.09 -1.00
CA LEU A 138 5.72 9.44 -1.54
C LEU A 138 6.59 9.71 -2.77
N ARG A 139 7.75 9.06 -2.87
CA ARG A 139 8.66 9.14 -4.04
C ARG A 139 9.15 7.73 -4.45
N PRO A 140 8.30 6.89 -5.07
CA PRO A 140 8.69 5.52 -5.41
C PRO A 140 9.82 5.39 -6.44
N ARG A 141 10.08 6.43 -7.25
CA ARG A 141 11.29 6.62 -8.09
C ARG A 141 11.68 8.09 -8.08
N GLU A 142 12.88 8.42 -8.55
CA GLU A 142 13.43 9.78 -8.49
C GLU A 142 12.44 10.82 -9.07
N HIS A 143 11.88 10.52 -10.25
CA HIS A 143 10.94 11.38 -10.98
C HIS A 143 9.46 10.97 -10.85
N VAL A 144 9.11 10.01 -9.97
CA VAL A 144 7.72 9.55 -9.77
C VAL A 144 7.29 9.86 -8.34
N THR A 145 6.23 10.65 -8.19
CA THR A 145 5.74 11.17 -6.91
C THR A 145 4.29 10.79 -6.63
N VAL A 146 3.95 10.66 -5.35
CA VAL A 146 2.61 10.38 -4.82
C VAL A 146 2.23 11.49 -3.84
N ASP A 147 1.17 12.22 -4.16
CA ASP A 147 0.55 13.23 -3.28
C ASP A 147 -0.96 13.01 -3.26
N PRO A 148 -1.61 12.76 -2.10
CA PRO A 148 -3.07 12.62 -2.03
C PRO A 148 -3.85 13.80 -2.62
N GLY A 149 -3.30 15.02 -2.61
CA GLY A 149 -3.87 16.21 -3.23
C GLY A 149 -3.80 16.20 -4.77
N VAL A 150 -2.90 15.41 -5.36
CA VAL A 150 -2.74 15.26 -6.81
C VAL A 150 -3.31 13.92 -7.26
N ARG A 151 -4.37 13.94 -8.08
CA ARG A 151 -5.01 12.71 -8.61
C ARG A 151 -5.33 11.67 -7.50
N GLY A 152 -5.62 12.10 -6.26
CA GLY A 152 -5.89 11.19 -5.14
C GLY A 152 -4.70 10.32 -4.70
N GLY A 153 -3.47 10.73 -5.05
CA GLY A 153 -2.24 9.99 -4.78
C GLY A 153 -1.89 8.90 -5.79
N VAL A 154 -2.64 8.74 -6.89
CA VAL A 154 -2.14 7.92 -8.02
C VAL A 154 -0.76 8.47 -8.42
N PRO A 155 0.29 7.63 -8.52
CA PRO A 155 1.63 8.12 -8.82
C PRO A 155 1.68 8.86 -10.16
N VAL A 156 2.35 10.01 -10.18
CA VAL A 156 2.49 10.87 -11.35
C VAL A 156 3.95 11.22 -11.58
N ILE A 157 4.28 11.61 -12.80
CA ILE A 157 5.56 12.27 -13.09
C ILE A 157 5.68 13.54 -12.25
N GLU A 158 6.81 13.73 -11.57
CA GLU A 158 7.08 14.88 -10.72
C GLU A 158 6.81 16.21 -11.43
N GLY A 159 6.17 17.16 -10.73
CA GLY A 159 5.80 18.46 -11.29
C GLY A 159 4.60 18.44 -12.25
N THR A 160 4.01 17.26 -12.53
CA THR A 160 2.88 17.12 -13.47
C THR A 160 1.62 16.53 -12.81
N ARG A 161 0.58 16.28 -13.62
CA ARG A 161 -0.58 15.44 -13.24
C ARG A 161 -0.71 14.21 -14.16
N ILE A 162 0.37 13.85 -14.83
CA ILE A 162 0.43 12.76 -15.82
C ILE A 162 0.76 11.47 -15.07
N PRO A 163 -0.13 10.46 -15.08
CA PRO A 163 0.13 9.17 -14.44
C PRO A 163 1.35 8.47 -15.02
N TYR A 164 2.11 7.78 -14.16
CA TYR A 164 3.28 7.01 -14.58
C TYR A 164 2.94 5.93 -15.61
N ASP A 165 1.74 5.32 -15.52
CA ASP A 165 1.30 4.22 -16.37
C ASP A 165 0.86 4.66 -17.77
N GLU A 166 0.41 5.91 -17.94
CA GLU A 166 0.22 6.52 -19.26
C GLU A 166 1.58 6.67 -19.99
N VAL A 167 2.61 7.18 -19.32
CA VAL A 167 3.95 7.33 -19.89
C VAL A 167 4.62 5.97 -20.16
N ALA A 168 4.48 5.04 -19.23
CA ALA A 168 4.96 3.67 -19.40
C ALA A 168 4.20 2.89 -20.49
N ALA A 169 2.97 3.27 -20.84
CA ALA A 169 2.26 2.70 -21.99
C ALA A 169 2.93 3.13 -23.30
N LEU A 170 3.25 4.42 -23.48
CA LEU A 170 3.95 4.90 -24.67
C LEU A 170 5.29 4.19 -24.89
N LEU A 171 6.07 3.96 -23.83
CA LEU A 171 7.34 3.20 -23.92
C LEU A 171 7.11 1.74 -24.34
N ARG A 172 6.06 1.08 -23.82
CA ARG A 172 5.69 -0.30 -24.21
C ARG A 172 5.18 -0.39 -25.63
N ASP A 173 4.51 0.65 -26.12
CA ASP A 173 4.03 0.78 -27.50
C ASP A 173 5.16 1.18 -28.48
N GLY A 174 6.40 1.30 -27.99
CA GLY A 174 7.61 1.52 -28.80
C GLY A 174 8.03 2.97 -28.99
N VAL A 175 7.43 3.93 -28.27
CA VAL A 175 7.87 5.34 -28.28
C VAL A 175 9.20 5.46 -27.52
N PRO A 176 10.29 5.94 -28.16
CA PRO A 176 11.56 6.17 -27.47
C PRO A 176 11.43 7.22 -26.35
N ALA A 177 12.17 7.03 -25.24
CA ALA A 177 12.06 7.90 -24.07
C ALA A 177 12.38 9.39 -24.36
N ASP A 178 13.28 9.66 -25.30
CA ASP A 178 13.64 11.01 -25.77
C ASP A 178 12.58 11.65 -26.70
N ARG A 179 11.58 10.87 -27.15
CA ARG A 179 10.43 11.35 -27.93
C ARG A 179 9.17 11.56 -27.07
N ILE A 180 9.19 11.22 -25.78
CA ILE A 180 8.01 11.37 -24.91
C ILE A 180 7.58 12.83 -24.75
N SER A 181 8.51 13.78 -24.86
CA SER A 181 8.21 15.22 -24.87
C SER A 181 7.30 15.66 -26.02
N ASP A 182 7.20 14.88 -27.12
CA ASP A 182 6.27 15.17 -28.22
C ASP A 182 4.80 15.02 -27.78
N TYR A 183 4.54 14.09 -26.86
CA TYR A 183 3.22 13.78 -26.31
C TYR A 183 2.96 14.55 -25.02
N TYR A 184 3.99 14.67 -24.18
CA TYR A 184 3.93 15.29 -22.87
C TYR A 184 5.14 16.23 -22.67
N PRO A 185 5.05 17.51 -23.10
CA PRO A 185 6.20 18.43 -23.16
C PRO A 185 6.97 18.67 -21.85
N ASN A 186 6.36 18.37 -20.70
CA ASN A 186 6.97 18.51 -19.37
C ASN A 186 7.52 17.19 -18.80
N VAL A 187 7.56 16.10 -19.59
CA VAL A 187 8.09 14.80 -19.18
C VAL A 187 9.43 14.57 -19.89
N THR A 188 10.50 14.44 -19.09
CA THR A 188 11.86 14.17 -19.58
C THR A 188 12.04 12.68 -19.91
N ALA A 189 13.08 12.37 -20.69
CA ALA A 189 13.47 10.98 -20.94
C ALA A 189 13.80 10.21 -19.66
N SER A 190 14.45 10.84 -18.67
CA SER A 190 14.72 10.23 -17.36
C SER A 190 13.42 9.89 -16.62
N ALA A 191 12.46 10.83 -16.61
CA ALA A 191 11.16 10.61 -15.99
C ALA A 191 10.34 9.51 -16.68
N ALA A 192 10.46 9.38 -18.00
CA ALA A 192 9.81 8.30 -18.75
C ALA A 192 10.41 6.92 -18.44
N ILE A 193 11.74 6.84 -18.28
CA ILE A 193 12.45 5.62 -17.87
C ILE A 193 12.04 5.21 -16.44
N ASP A 194 12.03 6.16 -15.50
CA ASP A 194 11.57 5.93 -14.12
C ASP A 194 10.12 5.45 -14.07
N ALA A 195 9.24 6.01 -14.90
CA ALA A 195 7.85 5.61 -15.00
C ALA A 195 7.69 4.17 -15.52
N ALA A 196 8.48 3.78 -16.53
CA ALA A 196 8.49 2.42 -17.06
C ALA A 196 9.08 1.39 -16.07
N ASP A 197 10.16 1.73 -15.36
CA ASP A 197 10.71 0.86 -14.31
C ASP A 197 9.73 0.70 -13.14
N PHE A 198 9.08 1.78 -12.71
CA PHE A 198 8.04 1.68 -11.68
C PHE A 198 6.82 0.88 -12.16
N ALA A 199 6.43 1.00 -13.43
CA ALA A 199 5.37 0.16 -14.01
C ALA A 199 5.78 -1.33 -14.04
N ALA A 200 6.99 -1.67 -14.45
CA ALA A 200 7.49 -3.04 -14.40
C ALA A 200 7.51 -3.61 -12.95
N TYR A 201 7.88 -2.77 -11.97
CA TYR A 201 7.78 -3.12 -10.55
C TYR A 201 6.33 -3.37 -10.11
N VAL A 202 5.37 -2.52 -10.50
CA VAL A 202 3.95 -2.71 -10.19
C VAL A 202 3.38 -3.95 -10.89
N ASP A 203 3.78 -4.21 -12.14
CA ASP A 203 3.40 -5.40 -12.91
C ASP A 203 3.89 -6.70 -12.24
N SER A 204 5.05 -6.68 -11.58
CA SER A 204 5.60 -7.83 -10.82
C SER A 204 4.77 -8.27 -9.59
N TYR A 205 3.63 -7.62 -9.32
CA TYR A 205 2.64 -8.03 -8.30
C TYR A 205 1.46 -8.83 -8.87
N GLU A 206 1.26 -8.84 -10.18
CA GLU A 206 0.42 -9.83 -10.82
C GLU A 206 1.20 -11.15 -10.99
N PRO A 207 0.62 -12.31 -10.63
CA PRO A 207 1.21 -13.58 -11.02
C PRO A 207 1.21 -13.67 -12.55
N SER A 208 2.28 -14.23 -13.13
CA SER A 208 2.29 -14.62 -14.53
C SER A 208 1.09 -15.52 -14.81
N TRP A 209 0.21 -15.10 -15.72
CA TRP A 209 -0.91 -15.92 -16.16
C TRP A 209 -0.35 -17.11 -16.94
N GLU A 210 -0.22 -18.25 -16.28
CA GLU A 210 -0.19 -19.54 -16.96
C GLU A 210 -1.64 -19.93 -17.26
N PRO A 211 -2.01 -20.15 -18.54
CA PRO A 211 -3.31 -20.71 -18.87
C PRO A 211 -3.44 -22.06 -18.16
N ARG A 212 -4.48 -22.20 -17.32
CA ARG A 212 -4.88 -23.51 -16.84
C ARG A 212 -5.27 -24.34 -18.06
N GLU A 213 -4.46 -25.34 -18.40
CA GLU A 213 -4.87 -26.39 -19.33
C GLU A 213 -6.22 -26.92 -18.85
N ALA A 214 -7.22 -26.85 -19.74
CA ALA A 214 -8.53 -27.38 -19.46
C ALA A 214 -8.39 -28.90 -19.38
N ALA A 215 -8.43 -29.43 -18.15
CA ALA A 215 -8.49 -30.86 -17.89
C ALA A 215 -9.68 -31.43 -18.67
N SER A 216 -9.37 -32.06 -19.79
CA SER A 216 -10.35 -32.63 -20.70
C SER A 216 -10.62 -34.05 -20.22
N GLY A 217 -11.81 -34.24 -19.63
CA GLY A 217 -12.31 -35.51 -19.09
C GLY A 217 -13.82 -35.55 -19.18
#